data_AF-A0A7V8WN89-F1
#
_entry.id   AF-A0A7V8WN89-F1
#
_cell.length_a   1.000
_cell.length_b   1.000
_cell.length_c   1.000
_cell.angle_alpha   90.00
_cell.angle_beta   90.00
_cell.angle_gamma   90.00
#
_symmetry.space_group_name_H-M   'P 1'
#
loop_
_entity.id
_entity.type
_entity.pdbx_description
1 polymer ?
#
loop_
_entity_poly.entity_id
_entity_poly.type
_entity_poly.pdbx_seq_one_letter_code
_entity_poly.pdbx_strand_id
1 'polypeptide(L)'
;MSDEIGCRDFAELAPELALGTTTGEERALSVEHLAGCARCRQLLDELSGLADDLLLLVPPHEPPIGFETRVLERIHESRQSPSRRHTLRRVAALMAAALLLVVATAGVVLRATSADRDLGSSYRRTLAVANGGYFAAKPLYGRAGKGGGHIFGYQGSPSWIFVVVSEPALSGRFKVHLEMNVGPRVVLGTMLIEHGQGSWGSVVPVDLHDIEEITLSRPGTPEVLEAHL
;
A
#
# COMPACT_ATOMS: atom_id res chain seq x y z
N MET A 1 -21.11 -0.89 -8.45
CA MET A 1 -21.77 0.40 -8.74
C MET A 1 -20.97 1.42 -7.96
N SER A 2 -20.15 2.21 -8.65
CA SER A 2 -19.33 3.23 -8.00
C SER A 2 -20.24 4.34 -7.51
N ASP A 3 -20.25 4.58 -6.21
CA ASP A 3 -20.98 5.68 -5.60
C ASP A 3 -20.13 6.95 -5.78
N GLU A 4 -20.07 7.46 -7.01
CA GLU A 4 -19.31 8.69 -7.30
C GLU A 4 -19.98 9.87 -6.59
N ILE A 5 -19.27 10.46 -5.62
CA ILE A 5 -19.74 11.64 -4.91
C ILE A 5 -19.76 12.86 -5.85
N GLY A 6 -20.90 13.57 -5.90
CA GLY A 6 -21.06 14.77 -6.70
C GLY A 6 -20.41 15.99 -6.03
N CYS A 7 -20.26 17.11 -6.76
CA CYS A 7 -19.68 18.31 -6.15
C CYS A 7 -20.51 18.90 -5.00
N ARG A 8 -21.83 18.67 -5.00
CA ARG A 8 -22.72 19.14 -3.93
C ARG A 8 -22.44 18.36 -2.65
N ASP A 9 -22.46 17.04 -2.78
CA ASP A 9 -22.23 16.11 -1.68
C ASP A 9 -20.80 16.28 -1.14
N PHE A 10 -19.81 16.51 -2.02
CA PHE A 10 -18.45 16.87 -1.60
C PHE A 10 -18.43 18.18 -0.79
N ALA A 11 -19.18 19.21 -1.20
CA ALA A 11 -19.19 20.48 -0.49
C ALA A 11 -19.77 20.37 0.93
N GLU A 12 -20.70 19.44 1.15
CA GLU A 12 -21.23 19.12 2.48
C GLU A 12 -20.17 18.41 3.34
N LEU A 13 -19.34 17.57 2.73
CA LEU A 13 -18.34 16.76 3.42
C LEU A 13 -16.98 17.46 3.60
N ALA A 14 -16.72 18.51 2.82
CA ALA A 14 -15.45 19.22 2.78
C ALA A 14 -14.99 19.81 4.14
N PRO A 15 -15.86 20.36 5.01
CA PRO A 15 -15.43 20.85 6.32
C PRO A 15 -14.89 19.73 7.23
N GLU A 16 -15.57 18.58 7.26
CA GLU A 16 -15.13 17.42 8.04
C GLU A 16 -13.81 16.86 7.47
N LEU A 17 -13.65 16.90 6.14
CA LEU A 17 -12.41 16.47 5.50
C LEU A 17 -11.24 17.41 5.85
N ALA A 18 -11.49 18.73 5.86
CA ALA A 18 -10.51 19.74 6.23
C ALA A 18 -10.08 19.62 7.71
N LEU A 19 -11.02 19.30 8.60
CA LEU A 19 -10.75 19.05 10.02
C LEU A 19 -10.15 17.65 10.29
N GLY A 20 -10.09 16.79 9.28
CA GLY A 20 -9.56 15.43 9.39
C GLY A 20 -10.46 14.44 10.12
N THR A 21 -11.73 14.77 10.34
CA THR A 21 -12.71 13.98 11.12
C THR A 21 -13.48 12.95 10.29
N THR A 22 -13.36 12.99 8.95
CA THR A 22 -14.00 12.01 8.05
C THR A 22 -13.53 10.58 8.29
N THR A 23 -14.44 9.62 8.09
CA THR A 23 -14.15 8.19 8.05
C THR A 23 -13.22 7.81 6.89
N GLY A 24 -12.71 6.58 6.89
CA GLY A 24 -11.86 6.08 5.80
C GLY A 24 -12.58 6.03 4.45
N GLU A 25 -13.86 5.65 4.45
CA GLU A 25 -14.70 5.54 3.25
C GLU A 25 -15.00 6.91 2.64
N GLU A 26 -15.48 7.86 3.46
CA GLU A 26 -15.76 9.24 3.04
C GLU A 26 -14.51 9.93 2.48
N ARG A 27 -13.35 9.68 3.09
CA ARG A 27 -12.06 10.17 2.60
C ARG A 27 -11.70 9.57 1.24
N ALA A 28 -11.94 8.28 1.03
CA ALA A 28 -11.66 7.62 -0.24
C ALA A 28 -12.53 8.21 -1.38
N LEU A 29 -13.83 8.36 -1.15
CA LEU A 29 -14.77 8.97 -2.11
C LEU A 29 -14.38 10.42 -2.44
N SER A 30 -13.99 11.18 -1.41
CA SER A 30 -13.55 12.56 -1.57
C SER A 30 -12.28 12.68 -2.41
N VAL A 31 -11.27 11.83 -2.17
CA VAL A 31 -10.01 11.82 -2.92
C VAL A 31 -10.25 11.50 -4.40
N GLU A 32 -11.14 10.56 -4.70
CA GLU A 32 -11.52 10.23 -6.09
C GLU A 32 -12.13 11.45 -6.80
N HIS A 33 -13.08 12.14 -6.17
CA HIS A 33 -13.68 13.37 -6.73
C HIS A 33 -12.64 14.49 -6.96
N LEU A 34 -11.75 14.68 -5.98
CA LEU A 34 -10.70 15.70 -6.02
C LEU A 34 -9.68 15.46 -7.13
N ALA A 35 -9.48 14.22 -7.59
CA ALA A 35 -8.62 13.94 -8.73
C ALA A 35 -9.15 14.62 -10.02
N GLY A 36 -10.48 14.66 -10.19
CA GLY A 36 -11.14 15.21 -11.37
C GLY A 36 -11.61 16.66 -11.26
N CYS A 37 -11.80 17.21 -10.05
CA CYS A 37 -12.49 18.48 -9.86
C CYS A 37 -11.59 19.59 -9.28
N ALA A 38 -11.16 20.54 -10.12
CA ALA A 38 -10.35 21.68 -9.68
C ALA A 38 -11.07 22.63 -8.70
N ARG A 39 -12.39 22.82 -8.89
CA ARG A 39 -13.20 23.68 -8.02
C ARG A 39 -13.27 23.15 -6.59
N CYS A 40 -13.48 21.84 -6.44
CA CYS A 40 -13.54 21.21 -5.13
C CYS A 40 -12.17 21.14 -4.46
N ARG A 41 -11.08 21.02 -5.23
CA ARG A 41 -9.71 21.19 -4.71
C ARG A 41 -9.51 22.56 -4.10
N GLN A 42 -9.93 23.63 -4.79
CA GLN A 42 -9.83 24.98 -4.26
C GLN A 42 -10.66 25.17 -2.98
N LEU A 43 -11.89 24.66 -2.95
CA LEU A 43 -12.74 24.73 -1.75
C LEU A 43 -12.07 24.04 -0.54
N LEU A 44 -11.50 22.85 -0.74
CA LEU A 44 -10.81 22.14 0.32
C LEU A 44 -9.58 22.91 0.82
N ASP A 45 -8.82 23.52 -0.09
CA ASP A 45 -7.64 24.33 0.26
C ASP A 45 -8.03 25.54 1.11
N GLU A 46 -9.09 26.27 0.72
CA GLU A 46 -9.65 27.39 1.49
C GLU A 46 -10.11 26.96 2.89
N LEU A 47 -10.82 25.83 3.00
CA LEU A 47 -11.28 25.30 4.29
C LEU A 47 -10.13 24.79 5.16
N SER A 48 -9.11 24.17 4.56
CA SER A 48 -7.92 23.69 5.29
C SER A 48 -7.12 24.86 5.84
N GLY A 49 -6.96 25.93 5.07
CA GLY A 49 -6.33 27.16 5.55
C GLY A 49 -7.06 27.78 6.75
N LEU A 50 -8.40 27.79 6.72
CA LEU A 50 -9.19 28.22 7.88
C LEU A 50 -9.00 27.30 9.09
N ALA A 51 -8.93 25.98 8.88
CA ALA A 51 -8.67 25.03 9.95
C ALA A 51 -7.28 25.24 10.58
N ASP A 52 -6.26 25.54 9.78
CA ASP A 52 -4.92 25.89 10.26
C ASP A 52 -4.91 27.21 11.05
N ASP A 53 -5.64 28.24 10.58
CA ASP A 53 -5.77 29.52 11.30
C ASP A 53 -6.42 29.34 12.68
N LEU A 54 -7.37 28.39 12.82
CA LEU A 54 -7.96 28.08 14.13
C LEU A 54 -6.93 27.53 15.12
N LEU A 55 -5.87 26.84 14.66
CA LEU A 55 -4.80 26.35 15.54
C LEU A 55 -4.03 27.49 16.20
N LEU A 56 -3.97 28.67 15.56
CA LEU A 56 -3.32 29.87 16.13
C LEU A 56 -4.09 30.44 17.33
N LEU A 57 -5.36 30.08 17.50
CA LEU A 57 -6.18 30.48 18.64
C LEU A 57 -5.95 29.60 19.87
N VAL A 58 -5.36 28.41 19.69
CA VAL A 58 -5.15 27.44 20.77
C VAL A 58 -3.85 27.79 21.51
N PRO A 59 -3.86 27.90 22.85
CA PRO A 59 -2.64 28.14 23.60
C PRO A 59 -1.66 26.98 23.41
N PRO A 60 -0.35 27.26 23.18
CA PRO A 60 0.64 26.21 23.03
C PRO A 60 0.76 25.40 24.32
N HIS A 61 0.82 24.08 24.21
CA HIS A 61 1.03 23.16 25.31
C HIS A 61 2.36 22.44 25.16
N GLU A 62 3.22 22.52 26.18
CA GLU A 62 4.53 21.87 26.17
C GLU A 62 4.37 20.34 26.17
N PRO A 63 5.03 19.60 25.27
CA PRO A 63 4.99 18.14 25.30
C PRO A 63 5.69 17.58 26.55
N PRO A 64 5.36 16.35 27.00
CA PRO A 64 6.04 15.73 28.12
C PRO A 64 7.54 15.57 27.88
N ILE A 65 8.32 15.64 28.96
CA ILE A 65 9.78 15.49 28.91
C ILE A 65 10.19 14.24 28.12
N GLY A 66 11.22 14.40 27.28
CA GLY A 66 11.77 13.34 26.44
C GLY A 66 10.91 12.99 25.21
N PHE A 67 9.83 13.72 24.92
CA PHE A 67 9.05 13.54 23.70
C PHE A 67 9.91 13.71 22.44
N GLU A 68 10.71 14.78 22.38
CA GLU A 68 11.60 15.06 21.26
C GLU A 68 12.60 13.91 21.03
N THR A 69 13.24 13.41 22.09
CA THR A 69 14.18 12.28 22.00
C THR A 69 13.49 11.03 21.44
N ARG A 70 12.30 10.68 21.95
CA ARG A 70 11.54 9.51 21.46
C ARG A 70 11.13 9.66 19.99
N VAL A 71 10.74 10.86 19.57
CA VAL A 71 10.39 11.14 18.17
C VAL A 71 11.62 11.05 17.27
N LEU A 72 12.73 11.66 17.67
CA LEU A 72 13.97 11.66 16.89
C LEU A 72 14.56 10.25 16.76
N GLU A 73 14.55 9.44 17.83
CA GLU A 73 14.98 8.03 17.78
C GLU A 73 14.12 7.24 16.78
N ARG A 74 12.79 7.39 16.82
CA ARG A 74 11.86 6.70 15.90
C ARG A 74 12.12 7.10 14.44
N ILE A 75 12.39 8.38 14.17
CA ILE A 75 12.75 8.87 12.83
C ILE A 75 14.12 8.34 12.41
N HIS A 76 15.10 8.31 13.30
CA HIS A 76 16.45 7.85 12.99
C HIS A 76 16.50 6.35 12.65
N GLU A 77 15.78 5.53 13.41
CA GLU A 77 15.59 4.10 13.15
C GLU A 77 14.99 3.86 11.76
N SER A 78 14.05 4.70 11.32
CA SER A 78 13.48 4.59 9.96
C SER A 78 14.46 4.92 8.83
N ARG A 79 15.59 5.59 9.12
CA ARG A 79 16.55 6.10 8.12
C ARG A 79 17.84 5.30 7.97
N GLN A 80 18.27 4.55 8.99
CA GLN A 80 19.52 3.79 8.95
C GLN A 80 19.30 2.32 8.54
N SER A 81 19.45 2.01 7.25
CA SER A 81 19.60 0.63 6.77
C SER A 81 20.99 0.43 6.13
N PRO A 82 21.81 -0.55 6.54
CA PRO A 82 23.18 -0.70 6.06
C PRO A 82 23.28 -1.66 4.86
N SER A 83 23.51 -1.16 3.64
CA SER A 83 24.00 -2.00 2.52
C SER A 83 24.25 -1.17 1.26
N ARG A 84 25.51 -0.96 0.83
CA ARG A 84 25.76 -0.46 -0.53
C ARG A 84 27.09 -0.86 -1.18
N ARG A 85 28.02 -1.51 -0.48
CA ARG A 85 29.35 -1.82 -1.05
C ARG A 85 29.45 -3.18 -1.77
N HIS A 86 28.49 -4.08 -1.61
CA HIS A 86 28.60 -5.46 -2.10
C HIS A 86 27.87 -5.75 -3.42
N THR A 87 26.91 -4.93 -3.82
CA THR A 87 26.03 -5.18 -4.99
C THR A 87 26.62 -4.70 -6.31
N LEU A 88 27.43 -3.63 -6.31
CA LEU A 88 28.10 -3.11 -7.52
C LEU A 88 29.05 -4.10 -8.20
N ARG A 89 29.59 -5.08 -7.46
CA ARG A 89 30.46 -6.13 -8.01
C ARG A 89 29.72 -7.23 -8.80
N ARG A 90 28.39 -7.33 -8.67
CA ARG A 90 27.61 -8.46 -9.22
C ARG A 90 26.83 -8.12 -10.49
N VAL A 91 26.58 -6.84 -10.76
CA VAL A 91 25.73 -6.39 -11.89
C VAL A 91 26.44 -6.50 -13.25
N ALA A 92 27.78 -6.58 -13.29
CA ALA A 92 28.52 -6.68 -14.55
C ALA A 92 28.36 -8.02 -15.31
N ALA A 93 27.65 -9.03 -14.75
CA ALA A 93 27.70 -10.40 -15.25
C ALA A 93 26.46 -10.91 -16.02
N LEU A 94 25.33 -10.20 -16.09
CA LEU A 94 24.04 -10.83 -16.48
C LEU A 94 23.25 -10.19 -17.66
N MET A 95 23.79 -9.22 -18.39
CA MET A 95 23.08 -8.48 -19.46
C MET A 95 23.04 -9.16 -20.85
N ALA A 96 22.82 -10.48 -20.96
CA ALA A 96 22.99 -11.18 -22.25
C ALA A 96 21.84 -12.07 -22.75
N ALA A 97 20.70 -12.22 -22.08
CA ALA A 97 19.65 -13.13 -22.57
C ALA A 97 18.22 -12.66 -22.26
N ALA A 98 17.31 -12.91 -23.21
CA ALA A 98 15.85 -12.91 -23.10
C ALA A 98 15.06 -11.68 -23.61
N LEU A 99 15.26 -11.28 -24.88
CA LEU A 99 14.45 -10.26 -25.57
C LEU A 99 13.36 -10.80 -26.54
N LEU A 100 12.94 -12.08 -26.52
CA LEU A 100 12.20 -12.67 -27.66
C LEU A 100 10.90 -13.49 -27.38
N LEU A 101 10.10 -13.18 -26.34
CA LEU A 101 8.82 -13.88 -26.10
C LEU A 101 7.60 -12.95 -25.88
N VAL A 102 7.51 -11.81 -26.59
CA VAL A 102 6.57 -10.71 -26.22
C VAL A 102 5.21 -10.67 -26.94
N VAL A 103 4.97 -11.30 -28.10
CA VAL A 103 3.87 -10.77 -28.95
C VAL A 103 2.55 -11.58 -29.04
N ALA A 104 2.46 -12.85 -28.62
CA ALA A 104 1.27 -13.67 -28.94
C ALA A 104 0.24 -13.89 -27.80
N THR A 105 0.54 -13.53 -26.55
CA THR A 105 -0.37 -13.70 -25.39
C THR A 105 -1.16 -12.43 -25.02
N ALA A 106 -1.04 -11.36 -25.81
CA ALA A 106 -1.52 -10.03 -25.42
C ALA A 106 -3.06 -9.89 -25.34
N GLY A 107 -3.84 -10.52 -26.24
CA GLY A 107 -5.27 -10.18 -26.40
C GLY A 107 -6.20 -10.54 -25.22
N VAL A 108 -6.00 -11.69 -24.57
CA VAL A 108 -6.88 -12.16 -23.47
C VAL A 108 -6.37 -11.67 -22.11
N VAL A 109 -5.06 -11.51 -21.96
CA VAL A 109 -4.43 -10.90 -20.77
C VAL A 109 -4.81 -9.42 -20.64
N LEU A 110 -5.01 -8.70 -21.75
CA LEU A 110 -5.32 -7.26 -21.72
C LEU A 110 -6.66 -6.91 -21.04
N ARG A 111 -7.66 -7.81 -21.06
CA ARG A 111 -8.97 -7.56 -20.44
C ARG A 111 -9.06 -7.95 -18.97
N ALA A 112 -8.28 -8.95 -18.53
CA ALA A 112 -8.16 -9.27 -17.11
C ALA A 112 -7.26 -8.27 -16.38
N THR A 113 -6.27 -7.71 -17.07
CA THR A 113 -5.33 -6.73 -16.49
C THR A 113 -5.80 -5.28 -16.59
N SER A 114 -6.90 -4.94 -17.26
CA SER A 114 -7.33 -3.54 -17.35
C SER A 114 -7.83 -2.99 -16.01
N ALA A 115 -8.58 -3.79 -15.25
CA ALA A 115 -8.99 -3.42 -13.89
C ALA A 115 -7.79 -3.30 -12.93
N ASP A 116 -6.80 -4.19 -13.07
CA ASP A 116 -5.55 -4.15 -12.29
C ASP A 116 -4.65 -2.98 -12.68
N ARG A 117 -4.63 -2.60 -13.98
CA ARG A 117 -3.89 -1.43 -14.49
C ARG A 117 -4.51 -0.12 -14.03
N ASP A 118 -5.85 -0.03 -13.94
CA ASP A 118 -6.53 1.17 -13.46
C ASP A 118 -6.26 1.40 -11.97
N LEU A 119 -6.32 0.34 -11.14
CA LEU A 119 -5.92 0.41 -9.73
C LEU A 119 -4.43 0.76 -9.59
N GLY A 120 -3.53 0.03 -10.26
CA GLY A 120 -2.09 0.29 -10.19
C GLY A 120 -1.69 1.70 -10.66
N SER A 121 -2.40 2.26 -11.65
CA SER A 121 -2.09 3.59 -12.21
C SER A 121 -2.62 4.75 -11.37
N SER A 122 -3.80 4.60 -10.74
CA SER A 122 -4.36 5.63 -9.86
C SER A 122 -3.52 5.80 -8.59
N TYR A 123 -3.06 4.69 -7.99
CA TYR A 123 -2.21 4.72 -6.79
C TYR A 123 -0.75 5.13 -7.06
N ARG A 124 -0.17 4.78 -8.22
CA ARG A 124 1.16 5.28 -8.62
C ARG A 124 1.21 6.82 -8.66
N ARG A 125 0.10 7.46 -9.04
CA ARG A 125 0.01 8.92 -9.14
C ARG A 125 -0.01 9.59 -7.76
N THR A 126 -0.62 8.96 -6.76
CA THR A 126 -0.67 9.43 -5.37
C THR A 126 0.65 9.21 -4.61
N LEU A 127 1.43 8.17 -4.96
CA LEU A 127 2.65 7.78 -4.21
C LEU A 127 3.98 8.17 -4.87
N ALA A 128 3.98 8.65 -6.13
CA ALA A 128 5.17 9.24 -6.76
C ALA A 128 5.69 10.48 -6.00
N VAL A 129 4.85 11.09 -5.15
CA VAL A 129 5.20 12.19 -4.24
C VAL A 129 6.21 11.76 -3.16
N ALA A 130 6.36 10.46 -2.89
CA ALA A 130 7.19 9.91 -1.81
C ALA A 130 8.58 9.39 -2.24
N ASN A 131 9.12 9.78 -3.41
CA ASN A 131 10.46 9.37 -3.91
C ASN A 131 10.72 7.84 -3.92
N GLY A 132 9.69 7.02 -4.09
CA GLY A 132 9.80 5.55 -4.17
C GLY A 132 10.19 5.05 -5.57
N GLY A 133 11.01 4.00 -5.65
CA GLY A 133 11.53 3.47 -6.92
C GLY A 133 10.60 2.48 -7.63
N TYR A 134 9.71 1.81 -6.88
CA TYR A 134 8.79 0.81 -7.43
C TYR A 134 7.57 0.61 -6.51
N PHE A 135 6.39 0.45 -7.10
CA PHE A 135 5.15 0.08 -6.40
C PHE A 135 4.42 -0.99 -7.21
N ALA A 136 4.06 -2.08 -6.54
CA ALA A 136 3.30 -3.20 -7.08
C ALA A 136 1.99 -3.37 -6.32
N ALA A 137 0.91 -3.58 -7.07
CA ALA A 137 -0.34 -4.10 -6.55
C ALA A 137 -0.62 -5.41 -7.28
N LYS A 138 -0.78 -6.49 -6.54
CA LYS A 138 -1.02 -7.84 -7.09
C LYS A 138 -2.23 -8.46 -6.39
N PRO A 139 -3.13 -9.12 -7.12
CA PRO A 139 -4.26 -9.80 -6.51
C PRO A 139 -3.78 -10.99 -5.66
N LEU A 140 -4.55 -11.33 -4.62
CA LEU A 140 -4.37 -12.58 -3.89
C LEU A 140 -5.16 -13.69 -4.59
N TYR A 141 -4.52 -14.84 -4.74
CA TYR A 141 -5.13 -16.04 -5.31
C TYR A 141 -5.39 -17.05 -4.21
N GLY A 142 -6.61 -17.57 -4.14
CA GLY A 142 -6.95 -18.74 -3.34
C GLY A 142 -6.94 -20.01 -4.17
N ARG A 143 -7.09 -21.16 -3.52
CA ARG A 143 -7.09 -22.50 -4.17
C ARG A 143 -8.08 -22.67 -5.34
N ALA A 144 -9.11 -21.82 -5.45
CA ALA A 144 -10.09 -21.84 -6.53
C ALA A 144 -9.76 -20.86 -7.69
N GLY A 145 -8.56 -20.27 -7.71
CA GLY A 145 -8.06 -19.44 -8.80
C GLY A 145 -8.39 -17.94 -8.73
N LYS A 146 -9.29 -17.52 -7.84
CA LYS A 146 -9.44 -16.11 -7.43
C LYS A 146 -9.64 -16.07 -5.92
N GLY A 147 -8.71 -15.47 -5.21
CA GLY A 147 -8.88 -15.13 -3.80
C GLY A 147 -9.43 -13.71 -3.70
N GLY A 148 -10.20 -13.44 -2.66
CA GLY A 148 -10.60 -12.08 -2.35
C GLY A 148 -9.46 -11.28 -1.72
N GLY A 149 -8.84 -10.35 -2.45
CA GLY A 149 -7.90 -9.38 -1.87
C GLY A 149 -6.76 -8.93 -2.78
N HIS A 150 -5.90 -8.06 -2.23
CA HIS A 150 -4.71 -7.52 -2.89
C HIS A 150 -3.54 -7.46 -1.92
N ILE A 151 -2.34 -7.63 -2.47
CA ILE A 151 -1.09 -7.25 -1.83
C ILE A 151 -0.50 -6.03 -2.52
N PHE A 152 0.02 -5.13 -1.69
CA PHE A 152 0.72 -3.93 -2.09
C PHE A 152 2.16 -4.04 -1.63
N GLY A 153 3.10 -3.83 -2.54
CA GLY A 153 4.52 -3.71 -2.24
C GLY A 153 4.98 -2.32 -2.62
N TYR A 154 5.67 -1.64 -1.72
CA TYR A 154 6.44 -0.44 -2.00
C TYR A 154 7.94 -0.63 -1.80
N GLN A 155 8.72 -0.23 -2.81
CA GLN A 155 10.18 -0.23 -2.78
C GLN A 155 10.68 1.18 -2.52
N GLY A 156 11.24 1.37 -1.33
CA GLY A 156 11.81 2.64 -0.90
C GLY A 156 12.73 2.47 0.30
N SER A 157 12.69 3.40 1.24
CA SER A 157 13.51 3.33 2.46
C SER A 157 12.67 3.73 3.67
N PRO A 158 12.05 2.76 4.39
CA PRO A 158 12.13 1.30 4.19
C PRO A 158 11.18 0.77 3.09
N SER A 159 11.46 -0.44 2.58
CA SER A 159 10.47 -1.20 1.80
C SER A 159 9.41 -1.78 2.73
N TRP A 160 8.18 -1.86 2.24
CA TRP A 160 7.06 -2.39 3.01
C TRP A 160 6.09 -3.15 2.13
N ILE A 161 5.35 -4.05 2.78
CA ILE A 161 4.22 -4.75 2.20
C ILE A 161 2.96 -4.47 3.00
N PHE A 162 1.83 -4.41 2.31
CA PHE A 162 0.50 -4.29 2.91
C PHE A 162 -0.45 -5.24 2.21
N VAL A 163 -1.20 -6.02 2.99
CA VAL A 163 -2.08 -7.09 2.54
C VAL A 163 -3.49 -6.72 2.95
N VAL A 164 -4.42 -6.78 2.01
CA VAL A 164 -5.85 -6.62 2.23
C VAL A 164 -6.55 -7.87 1.73
N VAL A 165 -7.31 -8.52 2.61
CA VAL A 165 -8.12 -9.71 2.30
C VAL A 165 -9.59 -9.35 2.39
N SER A 166 -10.35 -9.77 1.39
CA SER A 166 -11.81 -9.65 1.30
C SER A 166 -12.39 -10.96 0.78
N GLU A 167 -12.27 -12.02 1.56
CA GLU A 167 -12.71 -13.38 1.22
C GLU A 167 -13.73 -13.87 2.26
N PRO A 168 -15.05 -13.87 1.95
CA PRO A 168 -16.12 -14.22 2.89
C PRO A 168 -15.96 -15.56 3.59
N ALA A 169 -15.29 -16.53 2.94
CA ALA A 169 -15.05 -17.86 3.50
C ALA A 169 -13.95 -17.90 4.58
N LEU A 170 -13.18 -16.82 4.79
CA LEU A 170 -12.05 -16.79 5.72
C LEU A 170 -12.38 -16.07 7.02
N SER A 171 -11.97 -16.69 8.13
CA SER A 171 -11.98 -16.08 9.46
C SER A 171 -10.89 -16.71 10.34
N GLY A 172 -10.35 -15.94 11.27
CA GLY A 172 -9.33 -16.35 12.23
C GLY A 172 -7.94 -15.75 11.96
N ARG A 173 -6.92 -16.32 12.61
CA ARG A 173 -5.53 -15.84 12.55
C ARG A 173 -4.74 -16.57 11.47
N PHE A 174 -4.04 -15.80 10.64
CA PHE A 174 -3.22 -16.28 9.53
C PHE A 174 -1.80 -15.76 9.70
N LYS A 175 -0.81 -16.63 9.49
CA LYS A 175 0.58 -16.22 9.40
C LYS A 175 0.85 -15.69 8.00
N VAL A 176 1.57 -14.58 7.93
CA VAL A 176 2.04 -14.01 6.67
C VAL A 176 3.49 -14.43 6.47
N HIS A 177 3.73 -15.13 5.37
CA HIS A 177 5.04 -15.64 4.99
C HIS A 177 5.52 -14.93 3.75
N LEU A 178 6.82 -14.69 3.71
CA LEU A 178 7.55 -14.17 2.57
C LEU A 178 8.51 -15.25 2.08
N GLU A 179 8.43 -15.55 0.79
CA GLU A 179 9.35 -16.41 0.08
C GLU A 179 10.23 -15.55 -0.83
N MET A 180 11.54 -15.70 -0.66
CA MET A 180 12.51 -14.99 -1.48
C MET A 180 12.89 -15.90 -2.66
N ASN A 181 13.22 -15.29 -3.80
CA ASN A 181 13.81 -15.98 -4.96
C ASN A 181 15.00 -16.86 -4.56
N VAL A 182 15.76 -16.39 -3.55
CA VAL A 182 16.89 -17.12 -2.96
C VAL A 182 16.89 -16.91 -1.45
N GLY A 183 16.62 -17.96 -0.69
CA GLY A 183 16.79 -17.97 0.76
C GLY A 183 15.66 -18.69 1.51
N PRO A 184 15.68 -18.65 2.84
CA PRO A 184 14.65 -19.29 3.65
C PRO A 184 13.33 -18.51 3.61
N ARG A 185 12.21 -19.23 3.69
CA ARG A 185 10.89 -18.64 3.96
C ARG A 185 10.90 -17.91 5.30
N VAL A 186 10.50 -16.64 5.31
CA VAL A 186 10.48 -15.78 6.50
C VAL A 186 9.05 -15.57 6.96
N VAL A 187 8.79 -15.74 8.26
CA VAL A 187 7.50 -15.35 8.87
C VAL A 187 7.57 -13.86 9.19
N LEU A 188 6.74 -13.05 8.54
CA LEU A 188 6.73 -11.61 8.76
C LEU A 188 5.79 -11.20 9.89
N GLY A 189 4.73 -11.96 10.14
CA GLY A 189 3.79 -11.64 11.20
C GLY A 189 2.53 -12.49 11.17
N THR A 190 1.51 -12.03 11.89
CA THR A 190 0.19 -12.66 11.94
C THR A 190 -0.89 -11.62 11.66
N MET A 191 -1.75 -11.94 10.70
CA MET A 191 -2.94 -11.19 10.33
C MET A 191 -4.17 -11.80 11.01
N LEU A 192 -5.11 -10.95 11.43
CA LEU A 192 -6.44 -11.37 11.85
C LEU A 192 -7.43 -11.07 10.72
N ILE A 193 -8.26 -12.04 10.37
CA ILE A 193 -9.35 -11.90 9.41
C ILE A 193 -10.65 -12.13 10.18
N GLU A 194 -11.55 -11.15 10.18
CA GLU A 194 -12.86 -11.21 10.81
C GLU A 194 -13.94 -11.00 9.77
N HIS A 195 -14.93 -11.89 9.72
CA HIS A 195 -16.04 -11.81 8.77
C HIS A 195 -15.59 -11.69 7.29
N GLY A 196 -14.51 -12.38 6.92
CA GLY A 196 -13.94 -12.34 5.58
C GLY A 196 -13.13 -11.09 5.24
N GLN A 197 -12.94 -10.17 6.18
CA GLN A 197 -12.18 -8.94 5.99
C GLN A 197 -10.94 -8.92 6.88
N GLY A 198 -9.82 -8.44 6.37
CA GLY A 198 -8.61 -8.26 7.15
C GLY A 198 -7.59 -7.39 6.45
N SER A 199 -6.84 -6.61 7.22
CA SER A 199 -5.65 -5.89 6.72
C SER A 199 -4.45 -6.13 7.62
N TRP A 200 -3.25 -6.14 7.01
CA TRP A 200 -1.99 -6.34 7.72
C TRP A 200 -0.84 -5.75 6.90
N GLY A 201 0.16 -5.18 7.57
CA GLY A 201 1.35 -4.70 6.88
C GLY A 201 2.59 -4.80 7.74
N SER A 202 3.74 -4.79 7.09
CA SER A 202 5.05 -4.76 7.75
C SER A 202 6.09 -4.12 6.85
N VAL A 203 7.09 -3.52 7.48
CA VAL A 203 8.37 -3.27 6.81
C VAL A 203 9.02 -4.60 6.45
N VAL A 204 9.64 -4.66 5.28
CA VAL A 204 10.40 -5.84 4.82
C VAL A 204 11.87 -5.47 4.71
N PRO A 205 12.78 -6.27 5.30
CA PRO A 205 14.22 -5.96 5.29
C PRO A 205 14.90 -6.39 3.98
N VAL A 206 14.13 -6.62 2.91
CA VAL A 206 14.57 -7.14 1.60
C VAL A 206 14.03 -6.27 0.48
N ASP A 207 14.69 -6.31 -0.69
CA ASP A 207 14.16 -5.65 -1.89
C ASP A 207 12.90 -6.39 -2.35
N LEU A 208 11.85 -5.68 -2.75
CA LEU A 208 10.65 -6.31 -3.28
C LEU A 208 10.91 -7.17 -4.51
N HIS A 209 11.95 -6.86 -5.31
CA HIS A 209 12.33 -7.68 -6.46
C HIS A 209 12.92 -9.04 -6.05
N ASP A 210 13.38 -9.18 -4.81
CA ASP A 210 13.90 -10.43 -4.27
C ASP A 210 12.77 -11.32 -3.70
N ILE A 211 11.55 -10.80 -3.59
CA ILE A 211 10.39 -11.54 -3.11
C ILE A 211 9.75 -12.26 -4.30
N GLU A 212 9.69 -13.58 -4.22
CA GLU A 212 9.02 -14.41 -5.22
C GLU A 212 7.52 -14.50 -4.94
N GLU A 213 7.17 -14.70 -3.67
CA GLU A 213 5.81 -14.98 -3.27
C GLU A 213 5.54 -14.56 -1.82
N ILE A 214 4.29 -14.16 -1.57
CA ILE A 214 3.75 -13.94 -0.23
C ILE A 214 2.54 -14.84 -0.04
N THR A 215 2.56 -15.61 1.04
CA THR A 215 1.54 -16.61 1.34
C THR A 215 0.91 -16.39 2.72
N LEU A 216 -0.40 -16.58 2.78
CA LEU A 216 -1.17 -16.58 4.02
C LEU A 216 -1.56 -18.02 4.35
N SER A 217 -1.12 -18.48 5.51
CA SER A 217 -1.41 -19.83 6.01
C SER A 217 -2.04 -19.79 7.40
N ARG A 218 -2.95 -20.69 7.68
CA ARG A 218 -3.44 -20.93 9.04
C ARG A 218 -2.55 -22.01 9.69
N PRO A 219 -2.25 -21.91 11.01
CA PRO A 219 -1.48 -22.93 11.70
C PRO A 219 -2.06 -24.34 11.48
N GLY A 220 -1.24 -25.27 10.98
CA GLY A 220 -1.63 -26.67 10.78
C GLY A 220 -2.45 -26.97 9.52
N THR A 221 -2.68 -25.97 8.65
CA THR A 221 -3.34 -26.16 7.34
C THR A 221 -2.44 -25.70 6.20
N PRO A 222 -2.56 -26.27 4.99
CA PRO A 222 -1.85 -25.78 3.81
C PRO A 222 -2.28 -24.35 3.43
N GLU A 223 -1.53 -23.74 2.53
CA GLU A 223 -1.71 -22.37 2.06
C GLU A 223 -3.12 -22.06 1.58
N VAL A 224 -3.58 -20.87 1.94
CA VAL A 224 -4.96 -20.44 1.74
C VAL A 224 -5.05 -19.33 0.71
N LEU A 225 -4.10 -18.39 0.75
CA LEU A 225 -3.97 -17.31 -0.23
C LEU A 225 -2.50 -17.07 -0.57
N GLU A 226 -2.21 -16.75 -1.83
CA GLU A 226 -0.86 -16.48 -2.35
C GLU A 226 -0.84 -15.28 -3.32
N ALA A 227 0.29 -14.59 -3.41
CA ALA A 227 0.51 -13.56 -4.42
C ALA A 227 1.99 -13.47 -4.82
N HIS A 228 2.24 -13.35 -6.12
CA HIS A 228 3.57 -13.17 -6.70
C HIS A 228 3.86 -11.69 -6.96
N LEU A 229 4.93 -11.17 -6.37
CA LEU A 229 5.35 -9.77 -6.49
C LEU A 229 6.16 -9.51 -7.76
#